data_AF-A0A834DIE0-F1
#
_entry.id   AF-A0A834DIE0-F1
#
_cell.length_a   1.000
_cell.length_b   1.000
_cell.length_c   1.000
_cell.angle_alpha   90.00
_cell.angle_beta   90.00
_cell.angle_gamma   90.00
#
_symmetry.space_group_name_H-M   'P 1'
#
loop_
_entity.id
_entity.type
_entity.pdbx_description
1 polymer ?
#
loop_
_entity_poly.entity_id
_entity_poly.type
_entity_poly.pdbx_seq_one_letter_code
_entity_poly.pdbx_strand_id
1 'polypeptide(L)'
;MPTIELLKKYHLMQFAEVTKAVSEGNLLLLNEALTKHETFFIRCGIFLILEKLKIITYRNLFKKVYLLLKTHQLSLDAFLVALKFMQVEDVDIDEVQCILANLIYMGC
;
A
#
# COMPACT_ATOMS: atom_id res chain seq x y z
N MET A 1 10.27 -0.02 8.64
CA MET A 1 10.30 -1.16 7.69
C MET A 1 11.56 -1.96 7.93
N PRO A 2 11.50 -3.31 7.98
CA PRO A 2 12.68 -4.15 8.25
C PRO A 2 13.74 -4.01 7.16
N THR A 3 15.01 -4.17 7.52
CA THR A 3 16.10 -4.15 6.54
C THR A 3 16.23 -5.48 5.82
N ILE A 4 16.80 -5.46 4.62
CA ILE A 4 17.00 -6.68 3.82
C ILE A 4 17.96 -7.65 4.53
N GLU A 5 18.96 -7.13 5.24
CA GLU A 5 19.90 -7.95 6.01
C GLU A 5 19.19 -8.72 7.12
N LEU A 6 18.22 -8.10 7.78
CA LEU A 6 17.41 -8.75 8.82
C LEU A 6 16.59 -9.90 8.22
N LEU A 7 15.95 -9.68 7.07
CA LEU A 7 15.17 -10.72 6.38
C LEU A 7 16.05 -11.88 5.94
N LYS A 8 17.25 -11.61 5.39
CA LYS A 8 18.22 -12.64 5.02
C LYS A 8 18.67 -13.45 6.24
N LYS A 9 18.99 -12.78 7.34
CA LYS A 9 19.47 -13.41 8.59
C LYS A 9 18.48 -14.44 9.14
N TYR A 10 17.18 -14.19 9.00
CA TYR A 10 16.13 -15.07 9.51
C TYR A 10 15.40 -15.87 8.41
N HIS A 11 15.92 -15.88 7.18
CA HIS A 11 15.31 -16.57 6.03
C HIS A 11 13.86 -16.15 5.73
N LEU A 12 13.53 -14.88 5.93
CA LEU A 12 12.20 -14.28 5.74
C LEU A 12 12.12 -13.40 4.48
N MET A 13 12.76 -13.83 3.39
CA MET A 13 12.81 -13.05 2.14
C MET A 13 11.45 -12.84 1.47
N GLN A 14 10.43 -13.62 1.84
CA GLN A 14 9.04 -13.44 1.39
C GLN A 14 8.50 -12.04 1.76
N PHE A 15 9.02 -11.43 2.83
CA PHE A 15 8.62 -10.08 3.26
C PHE A 15 9.33 -8.96 2.50
N ALA A 16 10.32 -9.25 1.66
CA ALA A 16 11.13 -8.22 1.00
C ALA A 16 10.27 -7.39 0.03
N GLU A 17 9.49 -8.07 -0.82
CA GLU A 17 8.59 -7.41 -1.78
C GLU A 17 7.46 -6.66 -1.06
N VAL A 18 6.88 -7.26 -0.03
CA VAL A 18 5.86 -6.60 0.83
C VAL A 18 6.41 -5.31 1.44
N THR A 19 7.59 -5.37 2.04
CA THR A 19 8.23 -4.23 2.70
C THR A 19 8.52 -3.10 1.72
N LYS A 20 9.01 -3.44 0.53
CA LYS A 20 9.28 -2.50 -0.55
C LYS A 20 7.99 -1.84 -1.03
N ALA A 21 6.96 -2.64 -1.33
CA ALA A 21 5.68 -2.17 -1.83
C ALA A 21 5.02 -1.16 -0.88
N VAL A 22 4.96 -1.48 0.41
CA VAL A 22 4.37 -0.58 1.40
C VAL A 22 5.18 0.70 1.54
N SER A 23 6.52 0.62 1.56
CA SER A 23 7.39 1.81 1.66
C SER A 23 7.21 2.75 0.46
N GLU A 24 7.01 2.18 -0.72
CA GLU A 24 6.86 2.93 -1.96
C GLU A 24 5.43 3.42 -2.21
N GLY A 25 4.44 2.95 -1.45
CA GLY A 25 3.03 3.19 -1.75
C GLY A 25 2.54 2.43 -2.99
N ASN A 26 3.18 1.31 -3.32
CA ASN A 26 2.87 0.53 -4.51
C ASN A 26 1.86 -0.58 -4.18
N LEU A 27 0.57 -0.31 -4.40
CA LEU A 27 -0.52 -1.26 -4.11
C LEU A 27 -0.48 -2.47 -5.04
N LEU A 28 -0.12 -2.27 -6.31
CA LEU A 28 -0.01 -3.35 -7.30
C LEU A 28 1.02 -4.38 -6.85
N LEU A 29 2.24 -3.92 -6.54
CA LEU A 29 3.32 -4.79 -6.06
C LEU A 29 2.97 -5.45 -4.71
N LEU A 30 2.22 -4.76 -3.85
CA LEU A 30 1.78 -5.34 -2.58
C LEU A 30 0.85 -6.53 -2.83
N ASN A 31 -0.16 -6.36 -3.69
CA ASN A 31 -1.08 -7.43 -4.05
C ASN A 31 -0.33 -8.62 -4.67
N GLU A 32 0.55 -8.37 -5.64
CA GLU A 32 1.38 -9.41 -6.26
C GLU A 32 2.24 -10.17 -5.23
N ALA A 33 2.88 -9.46 -4.30
CA ALA A 33 3.72 -10.06 -3.27
C ALA A 33 2.90 -10.92 -2.28
N LEU A 34 1.70 -10.48 -1.91
CA LEU A 34 0.79 -11.23 -1.04
C LEU A 34 0.27 -12.49 -1.73
N THR A 35 -0.12 -12.41 -3.00
CA THR A 35 -0.56 -13.57 -3.79
C THR A 35 0.58 -14.57 -4.01
N LYS A 36 1.77 -14.10 -4.40
CA LYS A 36 2.95 -14.95 -4.65
C LYS A 36 3.37 -15.78 -3.44
N HIS A 37 3.20 -15.25 -2.23
CA HIS A 37 3.60 -15.88 -0.98
C HIS A 37 2.42 -16.23 -0.06
N GLU A 38 1.21 -16.31 -0.62
CA GLU A 38 -0.05 -16.49 0.12
C GLU A 38 -0.01 -17.71 1.05
N THR A 39 0.36 -18.88 0.51
CA THR A 39 0.43 -20.14 1.26
C THR A 39 1.37 -20.06 2.48
N PHE A 40 2.49 -19.35 2.34
CA PHE A 40 3.43 -19.13 3.43
C PHE A 40 2.82 -18.24 4.51
N PHE A 41 2.21 -17.12 4.13
CA PHE A 41 1.60 -16.18 5.07
C PHE A 41 0.37 -16.74 5.79
N ILE A 42 -0.44 -17.56 5.11
CA ILE A 42 -1.56 -18.29 5.71
C ILE A 42 -1.05 -19.31 6.72
N ARG A 43 -0.04 -20.11 6.37
CA ARG A 43 0.55 -21.09 7.28
C ARG A 43 1.17 -20.44 8.52
N CYS A 44 1.72 -19.24 8.38
CA CYS A 44 2.22 -18.44 9.50
C CYS A 44 1.10 -17.76 10.31
N GLY A 45 -0.16 -17.81 9.87
CA GLY A 45 -1.30 -17.19 10.56
C GLY A 45 -1.33 -15.66 10.52
N ILE A 46 -0.57 -15.03 9.62
CA ILE A 46 -0.39 -13.57 9.58
C ILE A 46 -1.01 -12.90 8.35
N PHE A 47 -1.59 -13.67 7.42
CA PHE A 47 -2.12 -13.14 6.16
C PHE A 47 -3.10 -11.96 6.37
N LEU A 48 -4.07 -12.10 7.28
CA LEU A 48 -5.03 -11.03 7.61
C LEU A 48 -4.38 -9.79 8.24
N ILE A 49 -3.25 -9.96 8.93
CA ILE A 49 -2.48 -8.85 9.48
C ILE A 49 -1.76 -8.11 8.35
N LEU A 50 -1.22 -8.85 7.38
CA LEU A 50 -0.57 -8.27 6.20
C LEU A 50 -1.55 -7.54 5.28
N GLU A 51 -2.80 -8.00 5.18
CA GLU A 51 -3.85 -7.28 4.46
C GLU A 51 -4.08 -5.87 5.02
N LYS A 52 -3.91 -5.65 6.34
CA LYS A 52 -3.99 -4.31 6.94
C LYS A 52 -2.90 -3.36 6.45
N LEU A 53 -1.83 -3.86 5.83
CA LEU A 53 -0.78 -3.02 5.23
C LEU A 53 -1.30 -2.23 4.02
N LYS A 54 -2.41 -2.60 3.40
CA LYS A 54 -3.03 -1.83 2.31
C LYS A 54 -3.33 -0.40 2.74
N ILE A 55 -3.84 -0.19 3.96
CA ILE A 55 -4.18 1.13 4.52
C ILE A 55 -2.96 2.06 4.52
N ILE A 56 -1.84 1.61 5.09
CA ILE A 56 -0.61 2.41 5.13
C ILE A 56 0.04 2.58 3.75
N THR A 57 -0.21 1.65 2.83
CA THR A 57 0.25 1.73 1.44
C THR A 57 -0.52 2.81 0.68
N TYR A 58 -1.85 2.90 0.83
CA TYR A 58 -2.66 4.01 0.32
C TYR A 58 -2.15 5.36 0.85
N ARG A 59 -1.90 5.45 2.15
CA ARG A 59 -1.34 6.65 2.79
C ARG A 59 -0.01 7.05 2.16
N ASN A 60 0.90 6.10 1.95
CA ASN A 60 2.21 6.39 1.36
C ASN A 60 2.10 6.78 -0.12
N LEU A 61 1.18 6.18 -0.88
CA LEU A 61 0.87 6.58 -2.26
C LEU A 61 0.39 8.03 -2.31
N PHE A 62 -0.62 8.38 -1.51
CA PHE A 62 -1.19 9.73 -1.49
C PHE A 62 -0.21 10.77 -0.97
N LYS A 63 0.64 10.40 0.01
CA LYS A 63 1.75 11.24 0.44
C LYS A 63 2.71 11.55 -0.71
N LYS A 64 3.01 10.58 -1.58
CA LYS A 64 3.84 10.82 -2.78
C LYS A 64 3.15 11.76 -3.76
N VAL A 65 1.86 11.58 -4.01
CA VAL A 65 1.07 12.51 -4.86
C VAL A 65 1.18 13.94 -4.31
N TYR A 66 0.99 14.11 -3.00
CA TYR A 66 1.16 15.41 -2.34
C TYR A 66 2.56 16.00 -2.52
N LEU A 67 3.61 15.20 -2.28
CA LEU A 67 5.00 15.65 -2.41
C LEU A 67 5.38 16.02 -3.85
N LEU A 68 4.78 15.37 -4.84
CA LEU A 68 5.00 15.66 -6.26
C LEU A 68 4.29 16.95 -6.68
N LEU A 69 3.04 17.15 -6.24
CA LEU A 69 2.24 18.31 -6.60
C LEU A 69 2.55 19.58 -5.79
N LYS A 70 3.14 19.43 -4.59
CA LYS A 70 3.61 20.53 -3.73
C LYS A 70 2.55 21.61 -3.46
N THR A 71 1.30 21.20 -3.31
CA THR A 71 0.17 22.07 -2.96
C THR A 71 -0.59 21.52 -1.77
N HIS A 72 -1.14 22.40 -0.95
CA HIS A 72 -1.96 22.03 0.21
C HIS A 72 -3.43 21.74 -0.14
N GLN A 73 -3.87 22.15 -1.34
CA GLN A 73 -5.19 21.82 -1.88
C GLN A 73 -5.01 20.89 -3.07
N LEU A 74 -5.39 19.63 -2.90
CA LEU A 74 -5.20 18.57 -3.88
C LEU A 74 -6.54 18.24 -4.55
N SER A 75 -6.56 18.21 -5.88
CA SER A 75 -7.71 17.67 -6.60
C SER A 75 -7.85 16.17 -6.33
N LEU A 76 -9.08 15.70 -6.16
CA LEU A 76 -9.39 14.28 -6.05
C LEU A 76 -8.97 13.50 -7.30
N ASP A 77 -9.01 14.14 -8.47
CA ASP A 77 -8.56 13.54 -9.73
C ASP A 77 -7.08 13.12 -9.69
N ALA A 78 -6.23 13.83 -8.94
CA ALA A 78 -4.82 13.47 -8.81
C ALA A 78 -4.65 12.13 -8.09
N PHE A 79 -5.46 11.88 -7.06
CA PHE A 79 -5.47 10.60 -6.36
C PHE A 79 -6.11 9.52 -7.22
N LEU A 80 -7.19 9.84 -7.95
CA LEU A 80 -7.82 8.91 -8.88
C LEU A 80 -6.82 8.41 -9.94
N VAL A 81 -6.03 9.30 -10.54
CA VAL A 81 -4.97 8.94 -11.49
C VAL A 81 -3.94 8.01 -10.83
N ALA A 82 -3.53 8.30 -9.60
CA ALA A 82 -2.58 7.45 -8.88
C ALA A 82 -3.14 6.05 -8.57
N LEU A 83 -4.43 5.94 -8.21
CA LEU A 83 -5.10 4.66 -7.96
C LEU A 83 -5.29 3.85 -9.24
N LYS A 84 -5.67 4.50 -10.36
CA LYS A 84 -5.72 3.85 -11.67
C LYS A 84 -4.35 3.38 -12.14
N PHE A 85 -3.30 4.15 -11.87
CA PHE A 85 -1.93 3.74 -12.14
C PHE A 85 -1.52 2.50 -11.32
N MET A 86 -2.09 2.32 -10.13
CA MET A 86 -1.94 1.11 -9.31
C MET A 86 -2.89 -0.04 -9.72
N GLN A 87 -3.66 0.11 -10.80
CA GLN A 87 -4.63 -0.88 -11.28
C GLN A 87 -5.68 -1.28 -10.24
N VAL A 88 -6.13 -0.33 -9.42
CA VAL A 88 -7.29 -0.56 -8.55
C VAL A 88 -8.54 -0.64 -9.43
N GLU A 89 -9.23 -1.78 -9.39
CA GLU A 89 -10.42 -2.05 -10.18
C GLU A 89 -11.57 -1.11 -9.79
N ASP A 90 -12.36 -0.69 -10.79
CA ASP A 90 -13.57 0.12 -10.66
C ASP A 90 -13.45 1.39 -9.80
N VAL A 91 -12.25 1.97 -9.72
CA VAL A 91 -12.01 3.18 -8.93
C VAL A 91 -12.58 4.42 -9.62
N ASP A 92 -13.47 5.11 -8.90
CA ASP A 92 -14.04 6.40 -9.25
C ASP A 92 -13.77 7.45 -8.15
N ILE A 93 -14.37 8.64 -8.28
CA ILE A 93 -14.18 9.72 -7.31
C ILE A 93 -14.80 9.39 -5.96
N ASP A 94 -15.90 8.65 -5.92
CA ASP A 94 -16.57 8.28 -4.68
C ASP A 94 -15.70 7.31 -3.87
N GLU A 95 -15.04 6.36 -4.54
CA GLU A 95 -14.07 5.47 -3.91
C GLU A 95 -12.85 6.23 -3.38
N VAL A 96 -12.33 7.22 -4.13
CA VAL A 96 -11.25 8.10 -3.66
C VAL A 96 -11.65 8.83 -2.37
N GLN A 97 -12.87 9.39 -2.34
CA GLN A 97 -13.41 10.06 -1.16
C GLN A 97 -13.53 9.10 0.02
N CYS A 98 -14.04 7.88 -0.21
CA CYS A 98 -14.16 6.84 0.80
C CYS A 98 -12.80 6.49 1.42
N ILE A 99 -11.78 6.25 0.59
CA ILE A 99 -10.42 5.95 1.06
C ILE A 99 -9.86 7.11 1.87
N LEU A 100 -9.98 8.35 1.37
CA LEU A 100 -9.51 9.54 2.08
C LEU A 100 -10.22 9.75 3.41
N ALA A 101 -11.55 9.58 3.46
CA ALA A 101 -12.33 9.70 4.68
C ALA A 101 -11.86 8.70 5.74
N ASN A 102 -11.60 7.45 5.35
CA ASN A 102 -11.05 6.43 6.24
C ASN A 102 -9.64 6.78 6.73
N LEU A 103 -8.76 7.26 5.84
CA LEU A 103 -7.40 7.69 6.22
C LEU A 103 -7.42 8.87 7.20
N ILE A 104 -8.30 9.85 6.98
CA ILE A 104 -8.51 11.00 7.87
C ILE A 104 -9.03 10.53 9.23
N TYR A 105 -10.04 9.66 9.24
CA TYR A 105 -10.60 9.11 10.48
C TYR A 105 -9.55 8.38 11.33
N MET A 106 -8.64 7.64 10.69
CA MET A 106 -7.55 6.93 11.36
C MET A 106 -6.36 7.84 11.73
N GLY A 107 -6.33 9.10 11.28
CA GLY A 107 -5.23 10.03 11.54
C GLY A 107 -3.88 9.61 10.92
N CYS A 108 -3.90 8.90 9.79
CA CYS A 108 -2.71 8.33 9.14
C CYS A 108 -2.14 9.18 8.00
#